data_AF-A0A1F6BYA1-F1
#
_entry.id   AF-A0A1F6BYA1-F1
#
_cell.length_a   1.000
_cell.length_b   1.000
_cell.length_c   1.000
_cell.angle_alpha   90.00
_cell.angle_beta   90.00
_cell.angle_gamma   90.00
#
_symmetry.space_group_name_H-M   'P 1'
#
loop_
_entity.id
_entity.type
_entity.pdbx_description
1 polymer ?
#
loop_
_entity_poly.entity_id
_entity_poly.type
_entity_poly.pdbx_seq_one_letter_code
_entity_poly.pdbx_strand_id
1 'polypeptide(L)'
;MQEFFRKIYDFFETLPDRLYPFASEIEGRWVRGRRSYLHALNHAVLTYGPHRFGYKLTVYRATFHFLGAVLFIIFAALISQKLLGSEAALYVLLGAAIVALFLQEFHFHPKRYGQSRQKGVIDWLTWVIPMVVYISIHTL
;
A
#
# COMPACT_ATOMS: atom_id res chain seq x y z
N MET A 1 -10.32 -15.43 17.11
CA MET A 1 -10.79 -14.40 16.15
C MET A 1 -9.71 -13.36 15.83
N GLN A 2 -9.06 -12.73 16.82
CA GLN A 2 -7.98 -11.76 16.59
C GLN A 2 -6.78 -12.31 15.81
N GLU A 3 -6.33 -13.55 16.10
CA GLU A 3 -5.21 -14.16 15.40
C GLU A 3 -5.47 -14.40 13.92
N PHE A 4 -6.73 -14.73 13.57
CA PHE A 4 -7.14 -14.93 12.19
C PHE A 4 -7.07 -13.63 11.39
N PHE A 5 -7.61 -12.53 11.93
CA PHE A 5 -7.51 -11.20 11.30
C PHE A 5 -6.06 -10.73 11.17
N ARG A 6 -5.22 -11.01 12.16
CA ARG A 6 -3.78 -10.71 12.07
C ARG A 6 -3.12 -11.49 10.92
N LYS A 7 -3.37 -12.80 10.80
CA LYS A 7 -2.83 -13.64 9.71
C LYS A 7 -3.29 -13.15 8.34
N ILE A 8 -4.55 -12.74 8.21
CA ILE A 8 -5.08 -12.16 6.97
C ILE A 8 -4.39 -10.83 6.67
N TYR A 9 -4.30 -9.93 7.64
CA TYR A 9 -3.62 -8.65 7.48
C TYR A 9 -2.17 -8.84 7.02
N ASP A 10 -1.40 -9.68 7.72
CA ASP A 10 -0.01 -9.97 7.38
C ASP A 10 0.12 -10.64 5.99
N PHE A 11 -0.88 -11.44 5.57
CA PHE A 11 -0.92 -12.00 4.23
C PHE A 11 -1.04 -10.92 3.16
N PHE A 12 -2.02 -10.01 3.30
CA PHE A 12 -2.24 -8.93 2.34
C PHE A 12 -1.07 -7.94 2.32
N GLU A 13 -0.53 -7.62 3.48
CA GLU A 13 0.62 -6.74 3.61
C GLU A 13 1.87 -7.27 2.90
N THR A 14 2.05 -8.59 2.86
CA THR A 14 3.20 -9.25 2.22
C THR A 14 2.95 -9.65 0.76
N LEU A 15 1.81 -9.30 0.17
CA LEU A 15 1.55 -9.54 -1.26
C LEU A 15 2.59 -8.88 -2.18
N PRO A 16 3.00 -7.61 -2.00
CA PRO A 16 4.02 -7.00 -2.85
C PRO A 16 5.33 -7.80 -2.83
N ASP A 17 5.75 -8.29 -1.66
CA ASP A 17 6.99 -9.05 -1.53
C ASP A 17 6.93 -10.35 -2.35
N ARG A 18 5.76 -11.00 -2.36
CA ARG A 18 5.53 -12.28 -3.04
C ARG A 18 5.41 -12.11 -4.54
N LEU A 19 4.81 -11.01 -4.98
CA LEU A 19 4.54 -10.70 -6.39
C LEU A 19 5.66 -9.87 -7.03
N TYR A 20 6.83 -9.76 -6.38
CA TYR A 20 7.94 -8.97 -6.88
C TYR A 20 8.44 -9.50 -8.24
N PRO A 21 8.32 -8.70 -9.32
CA PRO A 21 8.47 -9.22 -10.69
C PRO A 21 9.94 -9.24 -11.15
N PHE A 22 10.81 -8.47 -10.49
CA PHE A 22 12.18 -8.30 -10.92
C PHE A 22 13.04 -9.47 -10.45
N ALA A 23 13.89 -9.99 -11.34
CA ALA A 23 14.88 -11.00 -10.99
C ALA A 23 16.13 -10.34 -10.40
N SER A 24 16.78 -11.03 -9.47
CA SER A 24 18.09 -10.65 -8.92
C SER A 24 19.04 -11.83 -9.03
N GLU A 25 20.31 -11.56 -9.31
CA GLU A 25 21.37 -12.56 -9.22
C GLU A 25 21.88 -12.61 -7.77
N ILE A 26 21.85 -13.81 -7.17
CA ILE A 26 22.36 -14.07 -5.82
C ILE A 26 23.25 -15.31 -5.93
N GLU A 27 24.52 -15.19 -5.55
CA GLU A 27 25.48 -16.32 -5.57
C GLU A 27 25.54 -17.03 -6.95
N GLY A 28 25.53 -16.27 -8.04
CA GLY A 28 25.56 -16.81 -9.41
C GLY A 28 24.25 -17.44 -9.89
N ARG A 29 23.15 -17.30 -9.15
CA ARG A 29 21.83 -17.83 -9.53
C ARG A 29 20.78 -16.72 -9.62
N TRP A 30 20.02 -16.72 -10.70
CA TRP A 30 18.88 -15.83 -10.88
C TRP A 30 17.68 -16.29 -10.06
N VAL A 31 17.21 -15.45 -9.14
CA VAL A 31 16.03 -15.71 -8.29
C VAL A 31 14.92 -14.69 -8.55
N ARG A 32 13.67 -15.04 -8.23
CA ARG A 32 12.47 -14.21 -8.40
C ARG A 32 11.60 -14.17 -7.14
N GLY A 33 10.56 -13.33 -7.15
CA GLY A 33 9.60 -13.20 -6.06
C GLY A 33 10.24 -12.76 -4.76
N ARG A 34 9.80 -13.32 -3.63
CA ARG A 34 10.22 -12.90 -2.29
C ARG A 34 11.73 -12.89 -2.07
N ARG A 35 12.47 -13.87 -2.60
CA ARG A 35 13.94 -13.90 -2.46
C ARG A 35 14.60 -12.71 -3.17
N SER A 36 14.16 -12.40 -4.39
CA SER A 36 14.65 -11.24 -5.13
C SER A 36 14.25 -9.92 -4.46
N TYR A 37 13.04 -9.85 -3.90
CA TYR A 37 12.57 -8.70 -3.13
C TYR A 37 13.46 -8.43 -1.91
N LEU A 38 13.71 -9.46 -1.09
CA LEU A 38 14.54 -9.34 0.11
C LEU A 38 15.98 -8.95 -0.24
N HIS A 39 16.51 -9.49 -1.34
CA HIS A 39 17.83 -9.08 -1.85
C HIS A 39 17.87 -7.60 -2.23
N ALA A 40 16.89 -7.13 -3.01
CA ALA A 40 16.77 -5.71 -3.37
C ALA A 40 16.59 -4.80 -2.14
N LEU A 41 15.86 -5.27 -1.13
CA LEU A 41 15.66 -4.55 0.13
C LEU A 41 16.97 -4.43 0.91
N ASN A 42 17.71 -5.53 1.06
CA ASN A 42 19.01 -5.54 1.73
C ASN A 42 20.02 -4.65 1.01
N HIS A 43 20.06 -4.71 -0.32
CA HIS A 43 20.90 -3.84 -1.12
C HIS A 43 20.53 -2.36 -0.90
N ALA A 44 19.24 -2.01 -0.88
CA ALA A 44 18.80 -0.65 -0.61
C ALA A 44 19.22 -0.15 0.78
N VAL A 45 19.14 -1.00 1.81
CA VAL A 45 19.59 -0.67 3.16
C VAL A 45 21.10 -0.41 3.19
N LEU A 46 21.89 -1.24 2.50
CA LEU A 46 23.35 -1.07 2.42
C LEU A 46 23.75 0.21 1.65
N THR A 47 23.03 0.56 0.58
CA THR A 47 23.35 1.72 -0.26
C THR A 47 22.86 3.04 0.32
N TYR A 48 21.63 3.06 0.86
CA TYR A 48 20.94 4.31 1.22
C TYR A 48 20.77 4.49 2.73
N GLY A 49 21.09 3.47 3.53
CA GLY A 49 20.91 3.46 4.97
C GLY A 49 19.59 2.82 5.41
N PRO A 50 19.39 2.66 6.73
CA PRO A 50 18.22 1.99 7.29
C PRO A 50 16.93 2.73 6.92
N HIS A 51 15.86 1.95 6.70
CA HIS A 51 14.51 2.44 6.39
C HIS A 51 14.37 3.23 5.08
N ARG A 52 15.36 3.16 4.19
CA ARG A 52 15.30 3.75 2.85
C ARG A 52 15.20 2.66 1.80
N PHE A 53 14.24 2.83 0.89
CA PHE A 53 14.07 1.96 -0.27
C PHE A 53 14.73 2.61 -1.47
N GLY A 54 15.37 1.80 -2.32
CA GLY A 54 15.78 2.25 -3.65
C GLY A 54 14.55 2.63 -4.49
N TYR A 55 14.76 3.40 -5.55
CA TYR A 55 13.66 3.88 -6.41
C TYR A 55 12.80 2.72 -6.96
N LYS A 56 13.43 1.60 -7.35
CA LYS A 56 12.72 0.41 -7.88
C LYS A 56 11.69 -0.13 -6.89
N LEU A 57 12.10 -0.34 -5.64
CA LEU A 57 11.21 -0.84 -4.58
C LEU A 57 10.13 0.17 -4.22
N THR A 58 10.49 1.45 -4.18
CA THR A 58 9.54 2.53 -3.89
C THR A 58 8.43 2.59 -4.94
N VAL A 59 8.79 2.65 -6.22
CA VAL A 59 7.84 2.68 -7.33
C VAL A 59 7.00 1.41 -7.36
N TYR A 60 7.63 0.24 -7.22
CA TYR A 60 6.93 -1.04 -7.21
C TYR A 60 5.88 -1.13 -6.10
N ARG A 61 6.24 -0.75 -4.86
CA ARG A 61 5.26 -0.75 -3.76
C ARG A 61 4.18 0.31 -4.00
N ALA A 62 4.53 1.49 -4.50
CA ALA A 62 3.55 2.52 -4.83
C ALA A 62 2.51 2.00 -5.85
N THR A 63 2.91 1.19 -6.84
CA THR A 63 1.95 0.55 -7.76
C THR A 63 0.91 -0.30 -7.02
N PHE A 64 1.30 -1.06 -5.99
CA PHE A 64 0.34 -1.82 -5.18
C PHE A 64 -0.61 -0.93 -4.38
N HIS A 65 -0.13 0.20 -3.86
CA HIS A 65 -0.97 1.16 -3.13
C HIS A 65 -1.99 1.78 -4.09
N PHE A 66 -1.55 2.16 -5.29
CA PHE A 66 -2.43 2.71 -6.32
C PHE A 66 -3.51 1.71 -6.77
N LEU A 67 -3.10 0.47 -7.09
CA LEU A 67 -4.05 -0.59 -7.46
C LEU A 67 -5.03 -0.89 -6.33
N GLY A 68 -4.53 -0.93 -5.08
CA GLY A 68 -5.37 -1.05 -3.89
C GLY A 68 -6.38 0.07 -3.78
N ALA A 69 -5.99 1.31 -4.04
CA ALA A 69 -6.88 2.48 -3.98
C ALA A 69 -7.99 2.38 -5.03
N VAL A 70 -7.66 2.02 -6.27
CA VAL A 70 -8.64 1.81 -7.35
C VAL A 70 -9.63 0.71 -6.98
N LEU A 71 -9.14 -0.44 -6.51
CA LEU A 71 -10.00 -1.53 -6.07
C LEU A 71 -10.91 -1.10 -4.92
N PHE A 72 -10.37 -0.37 -3.93
CA PHE A 72 -11.14 0.13 -2.80
C PHE A 72 -12.28 1.05 -3.25
N ILE A 73 -12.01 1.99 -4.17
CA ILE A 73 -13.04 2.89 -4.70
C ILE A 73 -14.16 2.09 -5.39
N ILE A 74 -13.81 1.11 -6.23
CA ILE A 74 -14.79 0.25 -6.91
C ILE A 74 -15.65 -0.50 -5.88
N PHE A 75 -15.04 -1.13 -4.88
CA PHE A 75 -15.78 -1.84 -3.85
C PHE A 75 -16.64 -0.90 -3.00
N ALA A 76 -16.13 0.27 -2.63
CA ALA A 76 -16.88 1.26 -1.87
C ALA A 76 -18.11 1.74 -2.65
N ALA A 77 -17.97 1.98 -3.96
CA ALA A 77 -19.08 2.39 -4.83
C ALA A 77 -20.13 1.27 -4.98
N LEU A 78 -19.68 0.02 -5.13
CA LEU A 78 -20.60 -1.13 -5.19
C LEU A 78 -21.35 -1.31 -3.87
N ILE A 79 -20.66 -1.21 -2.72
CA ILE A 79 -21.27 -1.31 -1.39
C ILE A 79 -22.25 -0.17 -1.16
N SER A 80 -21.88 1.07 -1.48
CA SER A 80 -22.73 2.24 -1.25
C SER A 80 -24.04 2.15 -2.03
N GLN A 81 -23.99 1.70 -3.29
CA GLN A 81 -25.17 1.58 -4.14
C GLN A 81 -25.99 0.32 -3.84
N LYS A 82 -25.35 -0.85 -3.76
CA LYS A 82 -26.06 -2.15 -3.69
C LYS A 82 -26.49 -2.52 -2.29
N LEU A 83 -25.74 -2.12 -1.27
CA LEU A 83 -26.02 -2.51 0.12
C LEU A 83 -26.63 -1.36 0.93
N LEU A 84 -26.17 -0.13 0.72
CA LEU A 84 -26.60 1.03 1.51
C LEU A 84 -27.64 1.91 0.80
N GLY A 85 -27.81 1.76 -0.52
CA GLY A 85 -28.76 2.53 -1.31
C GLY A 85 -28.51 4.05 -1.26
N SER A 86 -27.29 4.49 -0.98
CA SER A 86 -26.98 5.90 -0.73
C SER A 86 -25.65 6.31 -1.36
N GLU A 87 -25.69 7.34 -2.19
CA GLU A 87 -24.48 7.96 -2.74
C GLU A 87 -23.66 8.66 -1.66
N ALA A 88 -24.32 9.24 -0.65
CA ALA A 88 -23.65 9.85 0.50
C ALA A 88 -22.75 8.85 1.24
N ALA A 89 -23.14 7.57 1.29
CA ALA A 89 -22.34 6.54 1.94
C ALA A 89 -20.97 6.32 1.26
N LEU A 90 -20.85 6.54 -0.05
CA LEU A 90 -19.57 6.44 -0.75
C LEU A 90 -18.57 7.46 -0.20
N TYR A 91 -18.98 8.73 -0.12
CA TYR A 91 -18.13 9.80 0.38
C TYR A 91 -17.73 9.58 1.84
N VAL A 92 -18.63 9.04 2.66
CA VAL A 92 -18.31 8.65 4.04
C VAL A 92 -17.26 7.53 4.08
N LEU A 93 -17.40 6.50 3.26
CA LEU A 93 -16.43 5.39 3.17
C LEU A 93 -15.05 5.88 2.70
N LEU A 94 -15.00 6.72 1.66
CA LEU A 94 -13.75 7.31 1.16
C LEU A 94 -13.11 8.22 2.21
N GLY A 95 -13.88 9.09 2.86
CA GLY A 95 -13.40 9.96 3.94
C GLY A 95 -12.83 9.17 5.12
N ALA A 96 -13.53 8.12 5.55
CA ALA A 96 -13.06 7.22 6.61
C ALA A 96 -11.75 6.51 6.21
N ALA A 97 -11.62 6.08 4.95
CA ALA A 97 -10.41 5.45 4.44
C ALA A 97 -9.21 6.41 4.46
N ILE A 98 -9.40 7.67 4.05
CA ILE A 98 -8.33 8.70 4.08
C ILE A 98 -7.80 8.90 5.51
N VAL A 99 -8.70 8.99 6.50
CA VAL A 99 -8.33 9.13 7.92
C VAL A 99 -7.62 7.88 8.42
N ALA A 100 -8.13 6.68 8.10
CA ALA A 100 -7.52 5.43 8.50
C ALA A 100 -6.11 5.26 7.91
N LEU A 101 -5.92 5.61 6.63
CA LEU A 101 -4.62 5.58 5.96
C LEU A 101 -3.64 6.61 6.56
N PHE A 102 -4.12 7.79 6.94
CA PHE A 102 -3.29 8.76 7.65
C PHE A 102 -2.76 8.19 8.98
N LEU A 103 -3.64 7.59 9.78
CA LEU A 103 -3.24 6.94 11.03
C LEU A 103 -2.29 5.76 10.77
N GLN A 104 -2.57 4.95 9.76
CA GLN A 104 -1.70 3.85 9.35
C GLN A 104 -0.28 4.34 9.03
N GLU A 105 -0.14 5.31 8.13
CA GLU A 105 1.18 5.73 7.61
C GLU A 105 1.99 6.57 8.60
N PHE A 106 1.33 7.35 9.45
CA PHE A 106 2.02 8.30 10.35
C PHE A 106 2.02 7.90 11.82
N HIS A 107 1.18 6.96 12.24
CA HIS A 107 1.16 6.48 13.62
C HIS A 107 1.61 5.02 13.74
N PHE A 108 1.03 4.11 12.97
CA PHE A 108 1.27 2.67 13.15
C PHE A 108 2.53 2.17 12.43
N HIS A 109 2.71 2.51 11.16
CA HIS A 109 3.86 2.06 10.36
C HIS A 109 5.23 2.55 10.88
N PRO A 110 5.38 3.79 11.38
CA PRO A 110 6.65 4.22 11.97
C PRO A 110 7.02 3.39 13.21
N LYS A 111 6.04 3.03 14.05
CA LYS A 111 6.26 2.23 15.26
C LYS A 111 6.55 0.76 14.94
N ARG A 112 5.86 0.19 13.95
CA ARG A 112 5.97 -1.24 13.61
C ARG A 112 7.17 -1.55 12.71
N TYR A 113 7.51 -0.66 11.79
CA TYR A 113 8.48 -0.92 10.72
C TYR A 113 9.65 0.09 10.66
N GLY A 114 9.69 1.06 11.57
CA GLY A 114 10.66 2.16 11.50
C GLY A 114 10.51 2.99 10.23
N GLN A 115 9.32 3.02 9.61
CA GLN A 115 9.09 3.71 8.36
C GLN A 115 9.48 5.20 8.45
N SER A 116 10.23 5.68 7.46
CA SER A 116 10.57 7.09 7.37
C SER A 116 9.34 7.95 7.03
N ARG A 117 9.30 9.19 7.53
CA ARG A 117 8.21 10.13 7.25
C ARG A 117 8.04 10.38 5.75
N GLN A 118 9.14 10.52 5.01
CA GLN A 118 9.12 10.72 3.56
C GLN A 118 8.41 9.55 2.86
N LYS A 119 8.72 8.31 3.25
CA LYS A 119 8.04 7.13 2.72
C LYS A 119 6.55 7.14 3.06
N GLY A 120 6.19 7.48 4.30
CA GLY A 120 4.78 7.58 4.71
C GLY A 120 4.00 8.62 3.88
N VAL A 121 4.61 9.75 3.54
CA VAL A 121 3.99 10.75 2.65
C VAL A 121 3.75 10.17 1.26
N ILE A 122 4.73 9.47 0.68
CA ILE A 122 4.60 8.87 -0.66
C ILE A 122 3.47 7.82 -0.67
N ASP A 123 3.47 6.90 0.30
CA ASP A 123 2.45 5.86 0.40
C ASP A 123 1.06 6.47 0.61
N TRP A 124 0.93 7.46 1.52
CA TRP A 124 -0.33 8.14 1.79
C TRP A 124 -0.86 8.86 0.55
N LEU A 125 -0.04 9.64 -0.16
CA LEU A 125 -0.45 10.32 -1.38
C LEU A 125 -0.87 9.32 -2.48
N THR A 126 -0.16 8.20 -2.59
CA THR A 126 -0.47 7.18 -3.60
C THR A 126 -1.83 6.52 -3.38
N TRP A 127 -2.25 6.40 -2.11
CA TRP A 127 -3.61 5.98 -1.78
C TRP A 127 -4.67 7.08 -1.95
N VAL A 128 -4.36 8.28 -1.46
CA VAL A 128 -5.36 9.35 -1.30
C VAL A 128 -5.64 10.10 -2.59
N ILE A 129 -4.64 10.34 -3.44
CA ILE A 129 -4.82 11.08 -4.69
C ILE A 129 -5.92 10.45 -5.57
N PRO A 130 -5.93 9.13 -5.84
CA PRO A 130 -7.02 8.51 -6.60
C PRO A 130 -8.40 8.75 -6.00
N MET A 131 -8.53 8.72 -4.67
CA MET A 131 -9.81 8.94 -3.98
C MET A 131 -10.26 10.39 -4.10
N VAL A 132 -9.36 11.35 -3.90
CA VAL A 132 -9.65 12.78 -4.04
C VAL A 132 -10.04 13.11 -5.48
N VAL A 133 -9.29 12.59 -6.47
CA VAL A 133 -9.62 12.77 -7.89
C VAL A 133 -11.01 12.20 -8.20
N TYR A 134 -11.33 11.00 -7.71
CA TYR A 134 -12.64 10.40 -7.90
C TYR A 134 -13.75 11.27 -7.30
N ILE A 135 -13.60 11.74 -6.06
CA ILE A 135 -14.56 12.63 -5.40
C ILE A 135 -14.75 13.91 -6.21
N SER A 136 -13.66 14.59 -6.59
CA SER A 136 -13.74 15.84 -7.36
C SER A 136 -14.47 15.69 -8.69
N ILE A 137 -14.25 14.59 -9.42
CA ILE A 137 -14.92 14.35 -10.71
C ILE A 137 -16.42 14.06 -10.53
N HIS A 138 -16.84 13.50 -9.39
CA HIS A 138 -18.22 13.05 -9.16
C HIS A 138 -19.02 13.98 -8.22
N THR A 139 -18.44 15.10 -7.80
CA THR A 139 -19.13 16.12 -6.99
C THR A 139 -19.22 17.47 -7.72
N LEU A 140 -18.46 17.65 -8.81
CA LEU A 140 -18.58 18.75 -9.76
C LEU A 140 -19.60 18.38 -10.86
#